data_AF-A0A847BJH4-F1
#
_entry.id   AF-A0A847BJH4-F1
#
_cell.length_a   1.000
_cell.length_b   1.000
_cell.length_c   1.000
_cell.angle_alpha   90.00
_cell.angle_beta   90.00
_cell.angle_gamma   90.00
#
_symmetry.space_group_name_H-M   'P 1'
#
loop_
_entity.id
_entity.type
_entity.pdbx_description
1 polymer ?
#
loop_
_entity_poly.entity_id
_entity_poly.type
_entity_poly.pdbx_seq_one_letter_code
_entity_poly.pdbx_strand_id
1 'polypeptide(L)'
;MPSAPHTSLLWVWFTLTLALCLQVMPLAEGWQIWRPDWLGLMLIYWCMTAPARVGVFHGFLFGILLDLIEGAPLGLNALTLSLLAFFSALIYPRFRT
;
A
#
# COMPACT_ATOMS: atom_id res chain seq x y z
N MET A 1 -12.22 -3.17 29.46
CA MET A 1 -11.88 -2.15 28.46
C MET A 1 -10.96 -2.81 27.44
N PRO A 2 -11.39 -3.10 26.20
CA PRO A 2 -10.48 -3.70 25.23
C PRO A 2 -9.44 -2.64 24.85
N SER A 3 -8.21 -2.84 25.31
CA SER A 3 -7.04 -2.10 24.86
C SER A 3 -6.95 -2.27 23.34
N ALA A 4 -7.30 -1.24 22.59
CA ALA A 4 -7.09 -1.22 21.15
C ALA A 4 -5.64 -1.65 20.90
N PRO A 5 -5.39 -2.65 20.02
CA PRO A 5 -4.03 -3.06 19.73
C PRO A 5 -3.26 -1.80 19.34
N HIS A 6 -2.13 -1.57 20.01
CA HIS A 6 -1.29 -0.40 19.73
C HIS A 6 -0.57 -0.70 18.41
N THR A 7 -1.30 -0.58 17.29
CA THR A 7 -0.76 -0.80 15.95
C THR A 7 0.24 0.32 15.70
N SER A 8 1.48 0.04 16.07
CA SER A 8 2.54 1.04 16.01
C SER A 8 2.73 1.46 14.55
N LEU A 9 2.83 2.77 14.32
CA LEU A 9 3.01 3.32 12.98
C LEU A 9 4.30 2.77 12.32
N LEU A 10 5.29 2.44 13.16
CA LEU A 10 6.52 1.75 12.78
C LEU A 10 6.27 0.38 12.15
N TRP A 11 5.33 -0.41 12.70
CA TRP A 11 4.98 -1.72 12.14
C TRP A 11 4.33 -1.58 10.75
N VAL A 12 3.45 -0.60 10.58
CA VAL A 12 2.84 -0.30 9.27
C VAL A 12 3.93 0.02 8.25
N TRP A 13 4.80 0.98 8.59
CA TRP A 13 5.89 1.40 7.71
C TRP A 13 6.82 0.26 7.36
N PHE A 14 7.22 -0.54 8.36
CA PHE A 14 8.06 -1.72 8.13
C PHE A 14 7.45 -2.69 7.11
N THR A 15 6.16 -2.98 7.26
CA THR A 15 5.48 -3.90 6.33
C THR A 15 5.26 -3.31 4.93
N LEU A 16 4.98 -2.00 4.81
CA LEU A 16 4.87 -1.33 3.51
C LEU A 16 6.23 -1.26 2.80
N THR A 17 7.30 -0.98 3.53
CA THR A 17 8.67 -1.04 2.99
C THR A 17 9.03 -2.46 2.55
N LEU A 18 8.66 -3.48 3.32
CA LEU A 18 8.87 -4.88 2.94
C LEU A 18 8.09 -5.26 1.68
N ALA A 19 6.83 -4.83 1.57
CA ALA A 19 6.02 -5.01 0.36
C ALA A 19 6.64 -4.30 -0.85
N LEU A 20 7.21 -3.11 -0.66
CA LEU A 20 7.94 -2.39 -1.71
C LEU A 20 9.19 -3.13 -2.16
N CYS A 21 9.98 -3.68 -1.21
CA CYS A 21 11.14 -4.50 -1.56
C CYS A 21 10.75 -5.73 -2.39
N LEU A 22 9.64 -6.40 -2.02
CA LEU A 22 9.07 -7.51 -2.79
C LEU A 22 8.59 -7.06 -4.17
N GLN A 23 7.97 -5.87 -4.28
CA GLN A 23 7.51 -5.31 -5.53
C GLN A 23 8.65 -5.06 -6.51
N VAL A 24 9.79 -4.55 -6.03
CA VAL A 24 10.96 -4.17 -6.84
C VAL A 24 11.82 -5.38 -7.21
N MET A 25 11.76 -6.47 -6.45
CA MET A 25 12.65 -7.62 -6.65
C MET A 25 12.48 -8.20 -8.07
N PRO A 26 13.51 -8.31 -8.92
CA PRO A 26 13.37 -8.88 -10.26
C PRO A 26 13.11 -10.39 -10.17
N LEU A 27 11.88 -10.82 -10.45
CA LEU A 27 11.51 -12.22 -10.65
C LEU A 27 11.92 -12.64 -12.06
N ALA A 28 12.42 -13.88 -12.18
CA ALA A 28 12.81 -14.51 -13.44
C ALA A 28 11.70 -14.41 -14.50
N GLU A 29 12.07 -14.30 -15.77
CA GLU A 29 11.18 -13.92 -16.89
C GLU A 29 9.89 -14.76 -17.02
N GLY A 30 9.92 -16.04 -16.61
CA GLY A 30 8.73 -16.90 -16.62
C GLY A 30 7.66 -16.57 -15.56
N TRP A 31 8.01 -15.85 -14.49
CA TRP A 31 7.11 -15.55 -13.38
C TRP A 31 6.56 -14.13 -13.38
N GLN A 32 6.95 -13.30 -14.35
CA GLN A 32 6.51 -11.90 -14.39
C GLN A 32 5.00 -11.76 -14.59
N ILE A 33 4.35 -12.67 -15.33
CA ILE A 33 2.90 -12.68 -15.55
C ILE A 33 2.10 -12.91 -14.26
N TRP A 34 2.70 -13.58 -13.28
CA TRP A 34 2.05 -13.91 -12.01
C TRP A 34 2.44 -12.97 -10.87
N ARG A 35 3.19 -11.90 -11.13
CA ARG A 35 3.60 -10.95 -10.10
C ARG A 35 2.37 -10.18 -9.60
N PRO A 36 1.88 -10.44 -8.36
CA PRO A 36 0.84 -9.61 -7.78
C PRO A 36 1.43 -8.26 -7.36
N ASP A 37 0.58 -7.24 -7.31
CA ASP A 37 0.96 -5.93 -6.77
C ASP A 37 1.03 -6.01 -5.24
N TRP A 38 2.20 -6.38 -4.73
CA TRP A 38 2.42 -6.60 -3.29
C TRP A 38 2.19 -5.33 -2.49
N LEU A 39 2.64 -4.20 -3.03
CA LEU A 39 2.53 -2.89 -2.37
C LEU A 39 1.06 -2.46 -2.29
N GLY A 40 0.32 -2.57 -3.39
CA GLY A 40 -1.11 -2.27 -3.47
C GLY A 40 -1.93 -3.17 -2.56
N LEU A 41 -1.67 -4.48 -2.55
CA LEU A 41 -2.34 -5.42 -1.65
C LEU A 41 -2.09 -5.06 -0.17
N MET A 42 -0.85 -4.76 0.19
CA MET A 42 -0.52 -4.39 1.56
C MET A 42 -1.13 -3.05 1.96
N LEU A 43 -1.21 -2.10 1.02
CA LEU A 43 -1.89 -0.82 1.22
C LEU A 43 -3.38 -1.01 1.50
N ILE A 44 -4.08 -1.85 0.72
CA ILE A 44 -5.51 -2.18 0.96
C ILE A 44 -5.69 -2.77 2.35
N TYR A 45 -4.85 -3.75 2.71
CA TYR A 45 -4.90 -4.43 4.00
C TYR A 45 -4.83 -3.43 5.16
N TRP A 46 -3.88 -2.50 5.08
CA TRP A 46 -3.71 -1.47 6.11
C TRP A 46 -4.82 -0.42 6.10
N CYS A 47 -5.33 -0.02 4.93
CA CYS A 47 -6.48 0.87 4.84
C CYS A 47 -7.74 0.25 5.46
N MET A 48 -7.92 -1.08 5.39
CA MET A 48 -9.02 -1.77 6.06
C MET A 48 -8.78 -2.00 7.56
N THR A 49 -7.56 -2.35 7.95
CA THR A 49 -7.23 -2.70 9.34
C THR A 49 -7.06 -1.47 10.24
N ALA A 50 -6.52 -0.37 9.70
CA ALA A 50 -6.22 0.85 10.44
C ALA A 50 -6.49 2.14 9.63
N PRO A 51 -7.74 2.38 9.21
CA PRO A 51 -8.11 3.53 8.36
C PRO A 51 -7.84 4.89 9.03
N ALA A 52 -7.81 4.94 10.36
CA ALA A 52 -7.50 6.16 11.10
C ALA A 52 -6.02 6.58 11.00
N ARG A 53 -5.13 5.67 10.56
CA ARG A 53 -3.67 5.91 10.50
C ARG A 53 -3.11 5.81 9.08
N VAL A 54 -3.70 4.97 8.22
CA VAL A 54 -3.22 4.71 6.86
C VAL A 54 -4.28 5.13 5.85
N GLY A 55 -3.87 5.89 4.85
CA GLY A 55 -4.77 6.42 3.81
C GLY A 55 -4.01 6.97 2.62
N VAL A 56 -4.68 7.86 1.87
CA VAL A 56 -4.23 8.41 0.58
C VAL A 56 -2.78 8.93 0.61
N PHE A 57 -2.38 9.64 1.67
CA PHE A 57 -1.03 10.18 1.81
C PHE A 57 0.06 9.10 1.82
N HIS A 58 -0.17 7.97 2.48
CA HIS A 58 0.79 6.87 2.50
C HIS A 58 0.90 6.21 1.13
N GLY A 59 -0.23 5.96 0.45
CA GLY A 59 -0.24 5.43 -0.92
C GLY A 59 0.52 6.33 -1.90
N PHE A 60 0.33 7.65 -1.79
CA PHE A 60 1.04 8.63 -2.60
C PHE A 60 2.56 8.63 -2.33
N LEU A 61 2.98 8.62 -1.05
CA LEU A 61 4.39 8.62 -0.67
C LEU A 61 5.12 7.37 -1.18
N PHE A 62 4.54 6.19 -0.97
CA PHE A 62 5.11 4.93 -1.42
C PHE A 62 5.06 4.79 -2.94
N GLY A 63 4.05 5.34 -3.62
CA GLY A 63 3.98 5.33 -5.07
C GLY A 63 5.00 6.26 -5.74
N ILE A 64 5.31 7.43 -5.15
CA ILE A 64 6.45 8.24 -5.62
C ILE A 64 7.76 7.46 -5.46
N LEU A 65 7.92 6.76 -4.34
CA LEU A 65 9.13 5.97 -4.10
C LEU A 65 9.25 4.83 -5.14
N LEU A 66 8.14 4.20 -5.50
CA LEU A 66 8.11 3.17 -6.54
C LEU A 66 8.41 3.75 -7.92
N ASP A 67 7.83 4.90 -8.28
CA ASP A 67 8.11 5.60 -9.54
C ASP A 67 9.61 5.90 -9.67
N LEU A 68 10.26 6.33 -8.58
CA LEU A 68 11.69 6.61 -8.55
C LEU A 68 12.56 5.35 -8.75
N ILE A 69 12.12 4.21 -8.23
CA ILE A 69 12.89 2.95 -8.28
C ILE A 69 12.73 2.26 -9.64
N GLU A 70 11.53 2.25 -10.20
CA GLU A 70 11.24 1.64 -11.51
C GLU A 70 11.65 2.54 -12.68
N GLY A 71 11.97 3.81 -12.43
CA GLY A 71 12.23 4.80 -13.48
C GLY A 71 10.97 5.18 -14.26
N ALA A 72 9.80 4.95 -13.68
CA ALA A 72 8.51 5.30 -14.25
C ALA A 72 8.29 6.83 -14.18
N PRO A 73 7.40 7.39 -15.03
CA PRO A 73 7.04 8.80 -14.91
C PRO A 73 6.49 9.10 -13.51
N LEU A 74 7.14 10.05 -12.83
CA LEU A 74 6.76 10.53 -11.50
C LEU A 74 5.26 10.85 -11.47
N GLY A 75 4.50 10.09 -10.70
CA GLY A 75 3.07 10.28 -10.55
C GLY A 75 2.21 9.11 -11.02
N LEU A 76 2.74 8.18 -11.82
CA LEU A 76 1.94 7.06 -12.35
C LEU A 76 1.56 6.08 -11.23
N ASN A 77 2.53 5.52 -10.52
CA ASN A 77 2.24 4.65 -9.38
C ASN A 77 1.72 5.48 -8.20
N ALA A 78 2.22 6.71 -8.00
CA ALA A 78 1.73 7.60 -6.94
C ALA A 78 0.22 7.88 -7.03
N LEU A 79 -0.30 8.21 -8.22
CA LEU A 79 -1.73 8.42 -8.42
C LEU A 79 -2.51 7.13 -8.29
N THR A 80 -1.99 6.03 -8.84
CA THR A 80 -2.66 4.72 -8.83
C THR A 80 -2.87 4.25 -7.39
N LEU A 81 -1.83 4.26 -6.56
CA LEU A 81 -1.88 3.83 -5.16
C LEU A 81 -2.67 4.81 -4.28
N SER A 82 -2.60 6.10 -4.57
CA SER A 82 -3.41 7.13 -3.92
C SER A 82 -4.91 6.92 -4.16
N LEU A 83 -5.32 6.69 -5.42
CA LEU A 83 -6.69 6.33 -5.79
C LEU A 83 -7.13 5.04 -5.11
N LEU A 84 -6.25 4.04 -5.07
CA LEU A 84 -6.54 2.75 -4.46
C LEU A 84 -6.77 2.87 -2.94
N ALA A 85 -5.94 3.65 -2.25
CA ALA A 85 -6.14 4.02 -0.85
C ALA A 85 -7.43 4.84 -0.64
N PHE A 86 -7.78 5.72 -1.60
CA PHE A 86 -9.02 6.48 -1.54
C PHE A 86 -10.25 5.58 -1.67
N PHE A 87 -10.27 4.67 -2.67
CA PHE A 87 -11.37 3.72 -2.85
C PHE A 87 -11.55 2.79 -1.65
N SER A 88 -10.47 2.26 -1.11
CA SER A 88 -10.53 1.41 0.10
C SER A 88 -11.06 2.18 1.32
N ALA A 89 -10.64 3.43 1.51
CA ALA A 89 -11.18 4.31 2.54
C ALA A 89 -12.67 4.65 2.33
N LEU A 90 -13.12 4.78 1.07
CA LEU A 90 -14.51 5.07 0.73
C LEU A 90 -15.44 3.87 0.98
N ILE A 91 -14.90 2.66 0.78
CA ILE A 91 -15.62 1.40 0.95
C ILE A 91 -15.69 1.00 2.44
N TYR A 92 -14.70 1.38 3.25
CA TYR A 92 -14.65 1.02 4.67
C TYR A 92 -15.91 1.40 5.48
N PRO A 93 -16.49 2.62 5.37
CA PRO A 93 -17.72 2.99 6.07
C PRO A 93 -18.93 2.12 5.73
N ARG A 94 -18.94 1.47 4.55
CA ARG A 94 -20.06 0.63 4.09
C ARG A 94 -20.09 -0.76 4.71
N PHE A 95 -18.96 -1.27 5.20
CA PHE A 95 -18.89 -2.59 5.84
C PHE A 95 -19.17 -2.57 7.35
N ARG A 96 -19.34 -1.39 7.96
CA ARG A 96 -19.65 -1.23 9.39
C ARG A 96 -21.14 -0.96 9.70
N THR A 97 -22.04 -1.23 8.75
CA THR A 97 -23.51 -1.28 8.99
C THR A 97 -23.90 -2.64 9.51
#